data_AF-K4LHD4-F1
#
_entry.id   AF-K4LHD4-F1
#
_cell.length_a   1.000
_cell.length_b   1.000
_cell.length_c   1.000
_cell.angle_alpha   90.00
_cell.angle_beta   90.00
_cell.angle_gamma   90.00
#
_symmetry.space_group_name_H-M   'P 1'
#
loop_
_entity.id
_entity.type
_entity.pdbx_description
1 polymer ?
#
loop_
_entity_poly.entity_id
_entity_poly.type
_entity_poly.pdbx_seq_one_letter_code
_entity_poly.pdbx_strand_id
1 'polypeptide(L)'
;MSYQHMARKALEYDLEEIRLLSMAVVSAPPAVAQQLLGVIMEEVKTAHFWNTLLACCCDRMPYYPDPGYQPPGDCYPYQEGSDQTKEEGSK
;
A
#
# COMPACT_ATOMS: atom_id res chain seq x y z
N MET A 1 -7.32 17.07 3.03
CA MET A 1 -6.48 15.96 3.56
C MET A 1 -6.00 15.12 2.39
N SER A 2 -4.77 14.61 2.42
CA SER A 2 -4.28 13.69 1.38
C SER A 2 -4.89 12.29 1.56
N TYR A 3 -4.96 11.51 0.49
CA TYR A 3 -5.45 10.13 0.53
C TYR A 3 -4.68 9.26 1.53
N GLN A 4 -3.35 9.42 1.58
CA GLN A 4 -2.48 8.74 2.55
C GLN A 4 -2.81 9.11 4.00
N HIS A 5 -3.12 10.40 4.25
CA HIS A 5 -3.52 10.83 5.59
C HIS A 5 -4.85 10.20 6.01
N MET A 6 -5.82 10.12 5.09
CA MET A 6 -7.11 9.46 5.35
C MET A 6 -6.93 7.95 5.60
N ALA A 7 -6.11 7.26 4.81
CA ALA A 7 -5.81 5.84 5.01
C ALA A 7 -5.09 5.58 6.35
N ARG A 8 -4.17 6.46 6.76
CA ARG A 8 -3.53 6.38 8.08
C ARG A 8 -4.54 6.57 9.21
N LYS A 9 -5.45 7.53 9.06
CA LYS A 9 -6.52 7.76 10.04
C LYS A 9 -7.49 6.60 10.14
N ALA A 10 -7.86 5.98 9.02
CA ALA A 10 -8.69 4.79 8.99
C ALA A 10 -8.01 3.64 9.75
N LEU A 11 -6.73 3.37 9.46
CA LEU A 11 -5.95 2.38 10.20
C LEU A 11 -5.89 2.65 11.71
N GLU A 12 -5.68 3.91 12.11
CA GLU A 12 -5.69 4.29 13.53
C GLU A 12 -7.05 4.01 14.20
N TYR A 13 -8.16 4.22 13.51
CA TYR A 13 -9.49 3.91 14.03
C TYR A 13 -9.73 2.41 14.18
N ASP A 14 -9.45 1.61 13.15
CA ASP A 14 -9.64 0.16 13.22
C ASP A 14 -8.81 -0.46 14.36
N LEU A 15 -7.57 0.01 14.57
CA LEU A 15 -6.71 -0.44 15.67
C LEU A 15 -7.26 -0.08 17.06
N GLU A 16 -7.83 1.12 17.20
CA GLU A 16 -8.47 1.53 18.47
C GLU A 16 -9.76 0.75 18.72
N GLU A 17 -10.55 0.46 17.68
CA GLU A 17 -11.75 -0.37 17.79
C GLU A 17 -11.38 -1.80 18.20
N ILE A 18 -10.36 -2.42 17.59
CA ILE A 18 -9.83 -3.72 18.01
C ILE A 18 -9.46 -3.70 19.49
N ARG A 19 -8.75 -2.66 19.96
CA ARG A 19 -8.34 -2.51 21.37
C ARG A 19 -9.56 -2.45 22.30
N LEU A 20 -10.54 -1.59 21.99
CA LEU A 20 -11.73 -1.40 22.81
C LEU A 20 -12.62 -2.64 22.82
N LEU A 21 -12.83 -3.27 21.67
CA LEU A 21 -13.61 -4.51 21.55
C LEU A 21 -12.94 -5.66 22.29
N SER A 22 -11.60 -5.77 22.22
CA SER A 22 -10.86 -6.81 22.96
C SER A 22 -11.01 -6.64 24.48
N MET A 23 -11.03 -5.41 24.98
CA MET A 23 -11.32 -5.14 26.39
C MET A 23 -12.77 -5.52 26.74
N ALA A 24 -13.73 -5.23 25.87
CA ALA A 24 -15.14 -5.57 26.07
C ALA A 24 -15.36 -7.09 26.13
N VAL A 25 -14.72 -7.86 25.23
CA VAL A 25 -14.81 -9.34 25.17
C VAL A 25 -14.53 -10.00 26.51
N VAL A 26 -13.51 -9.53 27.24
CA VAL A 26 -13.10 -10.10 28.54
C VAL A 26 -14.21 -10.03 29.59
N SER A 27 -15.07 -9.02 29.51
CA SER A 27 -16.14 -8.77 30.48
C SER A 27 -17.52 -9.26 30.02
N ALA A 28 -17.66 -9.69 28.76
CA ALA A 28 -18.94 -9.99 28.15
C ALA A 28 -19.42 -11.43 28.48
N PRO A 29 -20.75 -11.66 28.56
CA PRO A 29 -21.31 -13.01 28.62
C PRO A 29 -20.87 -13.85 27.41
N PRO A 30 -20.73 -15.19 27.53
CA PRO A 30 -20.12 -16.04 26.48
C PRO A 30 -20.72 -15.87 25.07
N ALA A 31 -22.05 -15.77 24.96
CA ALA A 31 -22.71 -15.58 23.66
C ALA A 31 -22.39 -14.21 23.03
N VAL A 32 -22.26 -13.17 23.85
CA VAL A 32 -21.91 -11.82 23.41
C VAL A 32 -20.42 -11.75 23.08
N ALA A 33 -19.56 -12.37 23.90
CA ALA A 33 -18.13 -12.48 23.63
C ALA A 33 -17.86 -13.15 22.27
N GLN A 34 -18.59 -14.23 21.95
CA GLN A 34 -18.47 -14.89 20.65
C GLN A 34 -18.84 -13.98 19.46
N GLN A 35 -19.87 -13.14 19.62
CA GLN A 35 -20.25 -12.17 18.58
C GLN A 35 -19.20 -11.07 18.45
N LEU A 36 -18.70 -10.54 19.58
CA LEU A 36 -17.64 -9.54 19.61
C LEU A 36 -16.34 -10.04 18.96
N LEU A 37 -15.98 -11.31 19.13
CA LEU A 37 -14.84 -11.91 18.42
C LEU A 37 -15.03 -11.87 16.89
N GLY A 38 -16.25 -12.05 16.40
CA GLY A 38 -16.58 -11.89 14.98
C GLY A 38 -16.39 -10.46 14.50
N VAL A 39 -16.82 -9.47 15.28
CA VAL A 39 -16.63 -8.04 14.95
C VAL A 39 -15.14 -7.68 14.93
N ILE A 40 -14.38 -8.11 15.95
CA ILE A 40 -12.92 -7.89 16.00
C ILE A 40 -12.25 -8.47 14.75
N MET A 41 -12.69 -9.62 14.27
CA MET A 41 -12.11 -10.22 13.05
C MET A 41 -12.35 -9.36 11.81
N GLU A 42 -13.49 -8.68 11.70
CA GLU A 42 -13.74 -7.75 10.61
C GLU A 42 -12.84 -6.51 10.73
N GLU A 43 -12.66 -5.95 11.92
CA GLU A 43 -11.74 -4.81 12.13
C GLU A 43 -10.27 -5.17 11.85
N VAL A 44 -9.87 -6.41 12.15
CA VAL A 44 -8.52 -6.88 11.80
C VAL A 44 -8.33 -6.94 10.29
N LYS A 45 -9.36 -7.34 9.53
CA LYS A 45 -9.28 -7.38 8.06
C LYS A 45 -9.19 -5.98 7.45
N THR A 46 -9.97 -5.02 7.96
CA THR A 46 -9.93 -3.61 7.51
C THR A 46 -8.60 -2.96 7.85
N ALA A 47 -8.11 -3.15 9.08
CA ALA A 47 -6.78 -2.67 9.49
C ALA A 47 -5.68 -3.26 8.60
N HIS A 48 -5.74 -4.56 8.31
CA HIS A 48 -4.77 -5.20 7.41
C HIS A 48 -4.81 -4.63 5.99
N PHE A 49 -6.01 -4.33 5.46
CA PHE A 49 -6.18 -3.70 4.16
C PHE A 49 -5.52 -2.31 4.12
N TRP A 50 -5.80 -1.43 5.09
CA TRP A 50 -5.20 -0.09 5.11
C TRP A 50 -3.69 -0.11 5.29
N ASN A 51 -3.20 -0.99 6.16
CA ASN A 51 -1.77 -1.16 6.36
C ASN A 51 -1.07 -1.60 5.05
N THR A 52 -1.67 -2.55 4.33
CA THR A 52 -1.17 -3.01 3.03
C THR A 52 -1.19 -1.89 1.99
N LEU A 53 -2.29 -1.15 1.90
CA LEU A 53 -2.43 -0.02 0.99
C LEU A 53 -1.36 1.05 1.27
N LEU A 54 -1.12 1.38 2.54
CA LEU A 54 -0.08 2.32 2.95
C LEU A 54 1.31 1.81 2.57
N ALA A 55 1.63 0.55 2.83
CA ALA A 55 2.92 -0.03 2.43
C ALA A 55 3.13 0.06 0.90
N CYS A 56 2.14 -0.34 0.10
CA CYS A 56 2.23 -0.29 -1.36
C CYS A 56 2.33 1.14 -1.93
N CYS A 57 1.69 2.11 -1.28
CA CYS A 57 1.61 3.49 -1.79
C CYS A 57 2.63 4.45 -1.18
N CYS A 58 3.31 4.08 -0.09
CA CYS A 58 4.31 4.90 0.59
C CYS A 58 5.75 4.40 0.36
N ASP A 59 5.96 3.11 0.06
CA ASP A 59 7.29 2.53 -0.18
C ASP A 59 7.76 2.57 -1.64
N ARG A 60 7.14 3.38 -2.52
CA ARG A 60 7.83 3.81 -3.74
C ARG A 60 8.92 4.80 -3.35
N MET A 61 10.05 4.29 -2.85
CA MET A 61 11.32 4.85 -3.33
C MET A 61 11.20 4.85 -4.85
N PRO A 62 11.36 5.99 -5.54
CA PRO A 62 11.64 5.92 -6.96
C PRO A 62 12.83 4.97 -7.06
N TYR A 63 12.69 3.90 -7.82
CA TYR A 63 13.86 3.19 -8.31
C TYR A 63 14.58 4.24 -9.15
N TYR A 64 15.48 5.00 -8.52
CA TYR A 64 16.50 5.72 -9.24
C TYR A 64 17.40 4.59 -9.74
N PRO A 65 17.40 4.25 -11.04
CA PRO A 65 18.49 3.47 -11.55
C PRO A 65 19.75 4.23 -11.12
N ASP A 66 20.66 3.53 -10.45
CA ASP A 66 22.01 4.04 -10.25
C ASP A 66 22.46 4.60 -11.62
N PRO A 67 22.96 5.84 -11.71
CA PRO A 67 23.39 6.41 -13.00
C PRO A 67 24.42 5.53 -13.74
N GLY A 68 25.01 4.53 -13.08
CA GLY A 68 25.85 3.49 -13.69
C GLY A 68 25.16 2.15 -14.03
N TYR A 69 23.88 1.94 -13.69
CA TYR A 69 23.17 0.69 -13.96
C TYR A 69 22.54 0.70 -15.35
N GLN A 70 23.29 0.22 -16.35
CA GLN A 70 22.69 -0.24 -17.60
C GLN A 70 22.13 -1.64 -17.38
N PRO A 71 20.80 -1.87 -17.51
CA PRO A 71 20.29 -3.22 -17.54
C PRO A 71 20.95 -3.98 -18.71
N PRO A 72 21.34 -5.26 -18.55
CA PRO A 72 21.90 -6.05 -19.64
C PRO A 72 20.92 -6.05 -20.81
N GLY A 73 21.40 -5.59 -21.97
CA GLY A 73 20.61 -5.09 -23.10
C GLY A 73 19.78 -6.11 -23.89
N ASP A 74 19.48 -7.29 -23.34
CA ASP A 74 19.00 -8.41 -24.15
C ASP A 74 17.55 -8.84 -23.87
N CYS A 75 16.81 -8.16 -22.98
CA CYS A 75 15.51 -8.67 -22.51
C CYS A 75 14.30 -7.74 -22.58
N TYR A 76 14.32 -6.68 -23.40
CA TYR A 76 13.08 -5.96 -23.73
C TYR A 76 12.93 -5.78 -25.23
N PRO A 77 11.95 -6.43 -25.89
CA PRO A 77 11.58 -6.06 -27.25
C PRO A 77 10.77 -4.77 -27.14
N TYR A 78 11.45 -3.62 -27.20
CA TYR A 78 10.75 -2.37 -27.50
C TYR A 78 10.52 -2.32 -29.01
N GLN A 79 9.30 -2.66 -29.41
CA GLN A 79 8.83 -2.53 -30.77
C GLN A 79 8.13 -1.17 -30.94
N GLU A 80 8.67 -0.41 -31.89
CA GLU A 80 8.08 0.68 -32.68
C GLU A 80 7.66 2.00 -32.00
N GLY A 81 8.25 3.09 -32.52
CA GLY A 81 7.60 4.40 -32.59
C GLY A 81 8.42 5.58 -32.07
N SER A 82 9.34 6.10 -32.87
CA SER A 82 9.49 7.55 -33.08
C SER A 82 10.48 7.82 -34.20
N ASP A 83 9.93 7.91 -35.41
CA ASP A 83 10.42 8.88 -36.38
C ASP A 83 10.66 10.23 -35.68
N GLN A 84 11.79 10.87 -35.96
CA GLN A 84 11.88 12.22 -36.54
C GLN A 84 13.23 12.90 -36.26
N THR A 85 13.99 13.06 -37.35
CA THR A 85 14.75 14.26 -37.74
C THR A 85 15.73 14.89 -36.75
N LYS A 86 17.01 14.97 -37.15
CA LYS A 86 17.61 16.24 -37.63
C LYS A 86 18.94 16.01 -38.35
N GLU A 87 19.02 16.65 -39.52
CA GLU A 87 20.20 16.90 -40.34
C GLU A 87 21.22 17.82 -39.64
N GLU A 88 22.38 17.93 -40.30
CA GLU A 88 23.43 18.97 -40.22
C GLU A 88 24.42 18.81 -39.05
N GLY A 89 25.74 18.80 -39.22
CA GLY A 89 26.60 19.08 -40.37
C GLY A 89 27.99 19.53 -39.88
N SER A 90 29.00 19.42 -40.75
CA SER A 90 30.38 19.97 -40.64
C SER A 90 31.28 19.38 -39.54
N LYS A 91 32.55 19.05 -39.78
CA LYS A 91 33.49 19.51 -40.81
C LYS A 91 34.63 18.49 -40.96
#